data_AF-A0A502CM15-F1
#
_entry.id   AF-A0A502CM15-F1
#
_cell.length_a   1.000
_cell.length_b   1.000
_cell.length_c   1.000
_cell.angle_alpha   90.00
_cell.angle_beta   90.00
_cell.angle_gamma   90.00
#
_symmetry.space_group_name_H-M   'P 1'
#
loop_
_entity.id
_entity.type
_entity.pdbx_description
1 polymer ?
#
loop_
_entity_poly.entity_id
_entity_poly.type
_entity_poly.pdbx_seq_one_letter_code
_entity_poly.pdbx_strand_id
1 'polypeptide(L)'
;MTDGTTSPQVSPQPTTSPPPSNHRPSTIERAYQLARSGSCGSVDDVRRSLVAEGHDSVLAHLSGPTIRRALAALCKSAVETR
;
A
#
# COMPACT_ATOMS: atom_id res chain seq x y z
N MET A 1 53.16 -2.29 -17.33
CA MET A 1 52.31 -1.16 -16.92
C MET A 1 50.88 -1.55 -17.27
N THR A 2 50.00 -1.62 -16.24
CA THR A 2 48.55 -1.97 -16.20
C THR A 2 48.15 -3.33 -16.79
N ASP A 3 48.00 -4.42 -16.02
CA ASP A 3 46.94 -4.75 -15.05
C ASP A 3 45.51 -4.62 -15.58
N GLY A 4 44.81 -5.76 -15.56
CA GLY A 4 43.43 -5.87 -15.09
C GLY A 4 42.30 -5.48 -16.05
N THR A 5 41.18 -6.20 -15.93
CA THR A 5 39.85 -5.92 -16.51
C THR A 5 39.64 -6.56 -17.89
N THR A 6 38.77 -7.55 -18.12
CA THR A 6 37.61 -7.99 -17.35
C THR A 6 37.26 -9.43 -17.75
N SER A 7 37.02 -10.32 -16.78
CA SER A 7 36.31 -11.58 -17.01
C SER A 7 34.80 -11.32 -17.06
N PRO A 8 34.03 -12.08 -17.85
CA PRO A 8 32.60 -11.91 -17.98
C PRO A 8 31.88 -12.51 -16.78
N GLN A 9 31.36 -11.68 -15.87
CA GLN A 9 30.41 -12.14 -14.86
C GLN A 9 28.99 -12.13 -15.44
N VAL A 10 28.69 -13.12 -16.29
CA VAL A 10 27.32 -13.58 -16.46
C VAL A 10 27.01 -14.57 -15.34
N SER A 11 26.52 -14.04 -14.22
CA SER A 11 25.85 -14.85 -13.20
C SER A 11 24.34 -14.60 -13.30
N PRO A 12 23.53 -15.61 -13.63
CA PRO A 12 22.08 -15.47 -13.52
C PRO A 12 21.73 -15.46 -12.03
N GLN A 13 21.19 -14.35 -11.53
CA GLN A 13 20.57 -14.33 -10.20
C GLN A 13 19.08 -14.60 -10.34
N PRO A 14 18.56 -15.74 -9.83
CA PRO A 14 17.14 -15.89 -9.59
C PRO A 14 16.80 -15.29 -8.21
N THR A 15 15.64 -14.65 -8.14
CA THR A 15 14.88 -14.26 -6.94
C THR A 15 15.14 -12.89 -6.27
N THR A 16 14.02 -12.32 -5.82
CA THR A 16 13.79 -11.37 -4.72
C THR A 16 13.85 -9.84 -4.94
N SER A 17 12.64 -9.28 -4.75
CA SER A 17 12.28 -7.92 -4.31
C SER A 17 12.47 -6.75 -5.30
N PRO A 18 11.39 -6.06 -5.72
CA PRO A 18 11.54 -4.72 -6.28
C PRO A 18 12.12 -3.78 -5.21
N PRO A 19 12.88 -2.73 -5.61
CA PRO A 19 13.46 -1.77 -4.67
C PRO A 19 12.37 -1.07 -3.85
N PRO A 20 12.67 -0.49 -2.65
CA PRO A 20 11.78 0.43 -1.95
C PRO A 20 11.68 1.71 -2.78
N SER A 21 10.97 1.59 -3.88
CA SER A 21 10.61 2.65 -4.77
C SER A 21 9.78 3.58 -3.91
N ASN A 22 10.22 4.82 -3.81
CA ASN A 22 9.65 5.89 -3.01
C ASN A 22 8.26 6.31 -3.54
N HIS A 23 7.43 5.33 -3.91
CA HIS A 23 6.08 5.47 -4.37
C HIS A 23 5.27 6.01 -3.22
N ARG A 24 4.76 7.22 -3.41
CA ARG A 24 3.66 7.73 -2.59
C ARG A 24 2.63 6.61 -2.44
N PRO A 25 2.19 6.28 -1.21
CA PRO A 25 1.22 5.21 -1.00
C PRO A 25 0.01 5.51 -1.88
N SER A 26 -0.39 4.52 -2.68
CA SER A 26 -1.59 4.64 -3.49
C SER A 26 -2.80 4.83 -2.58
N THR A 27 -3.86 5.48 -3.06
CA THR A 27 -5.08 5.74 -2.29
C THR A 27 -5.62 4.48 -1.60
N ILE A 28 -5.53 3.32 -2.27
CA ILE A 28 -5.88 2.00 -1.72
C ILE A 28 -4.97 1.59 -0.56
N GLU A 29 -3.67 1.74 -0.73
CA GLU A 29 -2.70 1.35 0.30
C GLU A 29 -2.88 2.18 1.57
N ARG A 30 -3.10 3.49 1.41
CA ARG A 30 -3.41 4.38 2.52
C ARG A 30 -4.74 4.02 3.19
N ALA A 31 -5.76 3.64 2.40
CA ALA A 31 -7.03 3.15 2.93
C ALA A 31 -6.83 1.94 3.87
N TYR A 32 -5.99 0.99 3.46
CA TYR A 32 -5.67 -0.18 4.26
C TYR A 32 -4.91 0.16 5.54
N GLN A 33 -3.96 1.10 5.48
CA GLN A 33 -3.25 1.58 6.67
C GLN A 33 -4.21 2.21 7.68
N LEU A 34 -5.12 3.08 7.22
CA LEU A 34 -6.13 3.72 8.06
C LEU A 34 -7.07 2.70 8.71
N ALA A 35 -7.57 1.75 7.92
CA ALA A 35 -8.41 0.67 8.44
C ALA A 35 -7.68 -0.18 9.49
N ARG A 36 -6.41 -0.52 9.27
CA ARG A 36 -5.60 -1.35 10.20
C ARG A 36 -5.17 -0.60 11.45
N SER A 37 -4.97 0.72 11.36
CA SER A 37 -4.70 1.56 12.54
C SER A 37 -5.92 1.65 13.48
N GLY A 38 -7.10 1.29 12.97
CA GLY A 38 -8.38 1.47 13.64
C GLY A 38 -8.81 2.94 13.74
N SER A 39 -8.04 3.90 13.23
CA SER A 39 -8.40 5.33 13.25
C SER A 39 -9.76 5.55 12.59
N CYS A 40 -10.11 4.68 11.65
CA CYS A 40 -11.39 4.67 10.96
C CYS A 40 -12.20 3.41 11.32
N GLY A 41 -13.41 3.59 11.87
CA GLY A 41 -14.33 2.48 12.20
C GLY A 41 -15.19 1.98 11.05
N SER A 42 -15.15 2.64 9.89
CA SER A 42 -15.97 2.31 8.72
C SER A 42 -15.33 2.82 7.43
N VAL A 43 -15.75 2.27 6.29
CA VAL A 43 -15.26 2.67 4.96
C VAL A 43 -15.55 4.14 4.65
N ASP A 44 -16.65 4.70 5.17
CA ASP A 44 -16.95 6.14 5.01
C ASP A 44 -15.90 7.01 5.71
N ASP A 45 -15.44 6.58 6.87
CA ASP A 45 -14.44 7.27 7.67
C ASP A 45 -13.06 7.19 7.01
N VAL A 46 -12.73 6.03 6.45
CA VAL A 46 -11.54 5.84 5.59
C VAL A 46 -11.60 6.79 4.39
N ARG A 47 -12.76 6.88 3.72
CA ARG A 47 -12.96 7.83 2.61
C ARG A 47 -12.73 9.27 3.05
N ARG A 48 -13.32 9.70 4.17
CA ARG A 48 -13.15 11.07 4.70
C ARG A 48 -11.69 11.37 5.02
N SER A 49 -10.99 10.44 5.66
CA SER A 49 -9.56 10.59 5.98
C SER A 49 -8.72 10.75 4.71
N LEU A 50 -8.95 9.91 3.69
CA LEU A 50 -8.23 10.02 2.41
C LEU A 50 -8.50 11.34 1.69
N VAL A 51 -9.76 11.82 1.71
CA VAL A 51 -10.12 13.12 1.14
C VAL A 51 -9.47 14.27 1.92
N ALA A 52 -9.43 14.19 3.25
CA ALA A 52 -8.76 15.18 4.10
C ALA A 52 -7.24 15.19 3.89
N GLU A 53 -6.63 14.04 3.60
CA GLU A 53 -5.22 13.91 3.21
C GLU A 53 -4.93 14.41 1.79
N GLY A 54 -5.97 14.72 0.99
CA GLY A 54 -5.83 15.22 -0.38
C GLY A 54 -5.59 14.11 -1.42
N HIS A 55 -5.98 12.87 -1.12
CA HIS A 55 -5.96 11.80 -2.13
C HIS A 55 -7.05 12.05 -3.18
N ASP A 56 -6.64 11.98 -4.45
CA ASP A 56 -7.57 12.03 -5.58
C ASP A 56 -8.17 10.63 -5.85
N SER A 57 -9.31 10.61 -6.55
CA SER A 57 -9.95 9.39 -7.05
C SER A 57 -10.33 8.36 -5.98
N VAL A 58 -10.46 8.79 -4.71
CA VAL A 58 -10.87 7.93 -3.58
C VAL A 58 -12.16 7.20 -3.87
N LEU A 59 -13.16 7.88 -4.45
CA LEU A 59 -14.44 7.28 -4.76
C LEU A 59 -14.30 6.17 -5.82
N ALA A 60 -13.53 6.40 -6.88
CA ALA A 60 -13.30 5.42 -7.93
C ALA A 60 -12.59 4.17 -7.39
N HIS A 61 -11.59 4.38 -6.55
CA HIS A 61 -10.82 3.32 -5.90
C HIS A 61 -11.64 2.54 -4.85
N LEU A 62 -12.45 3.22 -4.06
CA LEU A 62 -13.28 2.61 -3.01
C LEU A 62 -14.66 2.16 -3.52
N SER A 63 -15.03 2.41 -4.78
CA SER A 63 -16.34 1.98 -5.32
C SER A 63 -16.42 0.46 -5.49
N GLY A 64 -15.29 -0.24 -5.53
CA GLY A 64 -15.25 -1.69 -5.72
C GLY A 64 -15.85 -2.46 -4.53
N PRO A 65 -16.82 -3.37 -4.72
CA PRO A 65 -17.46 -4.09 -3.63
C PRO A 65 -16.46 -4.91 -2.80
N THR A 66 -15.45 -5.52 -3.45
CA THR A 66 -14.38 -6.27 -2.79
C THR A 66 -13.56 -5.40 -1.83
N ILE A 67 -13.13 -4.22 -2.29
CA ILE A 67 -12.32 -3.29 -1.48
C ILE A 67 -13.12 -2.80 -0.28
N ARG A 68 -14.39 -2.45 -0.49
CA ARG A 68 -15.28 -2.03 0.61
C ARG A 68 -15.45 -3.12 1.65
N ARG A 69 -15.64 -4.39 1.24
CA ARG A 69 -15.75 -5.51 2.18
C ARG A 69 -14.44 -5.74 2.95
N ALA A 70 -13.30 -5.70 2.25
CA ALA A 70 -11.99 -5.87 2.87
C ALA A 70 -11.70 -4.78 3.91
N LEU A 71 -11.91 -3.51 3.57
CA LEU A 71 -11.74 -2.39 4.50
C LEU A 71 -12.71 -2.47 5.67
N ALA A 72 -13.98 -2.78 5.43
CA ALA A 72 -14.96 -2.93 6.50
C ALA A 72 -14.58 -4.04 7.50
N ALA A 73 -14.09 -5.18 7.00
CA ALA A 73 -13.59 -6.26 7.83
C ALA A 73 -12.37 -5.82 8.67
N LEU A 74 -11.40 -5.15 8.04
CA LEU A 74 -10.22 -4.65 8.72
C LEU A 74 -10.53 -3.59 9.77
N CYS A 75 -11.39 -2.61 9.45
CA CYS A 75 -11.85 -1.62 10.43
C CYS A 75 -12.48 -2.31 11.64
N LYS A 76 -13.35 -3.32 11.40
CA LYS A 76 -14.01 -4.07 12.48
C LYS A 76 -12.99 -4.80 13.36
N SER A 77 -12.05 -5.52 12.75
CA SER A 77 -11.00 -6.25 13.48
C SER A 77 -10.03 -5.32 14.21
N ALA A 78 -9.69 -4.17 13.64
CA ALA A 78 -8.78 -3.20 14.25
C ALA A 78 -9.40 -2.50 15.46
N VAL A 79 -10.71 -2.24 15.43
CA VAL A 79 -11.44 -1.70 16.59
C VAL A 79 -11.51 -2.70 17.74
N GLU A 80 -11.57 -3.99 17.42
CA GLU A 80 -11.61 -5.08 18.41
C GLU A 80 -10.24 -5.32 19.08
N THR A 81 -9.13 -4.92 18.44
CA THR A 81 -7.77 -5.08 18.98
C THR A 81 -7.35 -3.90 19.88
N ARG A 82 -8.29 -3.30 20.60
CA ARG A 82 -8.08 -2.10 21.42
C ARG A 82 -8.35 -2.32 22.89
#